data_AF-A0A3N1SMF2-F1
#
_entry.id   AF-A0A3N1SMF2-F1
#
_cell.length_a   1.000
_cell.length_b   1.000
_cell.length_c   1.000
_cell.angle_alpha   90.00
_cell.angle_beta   90.00
_cell.angle_gamma   90.00
#
_symmetry.space_group_name_H-M   'P 1'
#
loop_
_entity.id
_entity.type
_entity.pdbx_description
1 polymer ?
#
loop_
_entity_poly.entity_id
_entity_poly.type
_entity_poly.pdbx_seq_one_letter_code
_entity_poly.pdbx_strand_id
1 'polypeptide(L)' 'MWSDFLDQADRVLLARVEEAAAAGEDSPLQNMVASMAVALRTAAQGDLGVAATSLGHCETLAQYL' A
#
# COMPACT_ATOMS: atom_id res chain seq x y z
N MET A 1 -15.06 7.70 5.16
CA MET A 1 -14.58 7.09 6.41
C MET A 1 -13.56 5.98 6.16
N TRP A 2 -13.86 4.93 5.37
CA TRP A 2 -12.83 3.93 4.99
C TRP A 2 -11.92 4.40 3.84
N SER A 3 -12.45 5.11 2.84
CA SER A 3 -11.63 5.67 1.75
C SER A 3 -10.58 6.64 2.26
N ASP A 4 -10.94 7.53 3.18
CA ASP A 4 -10.02 8.54 3.74
C ASP A 4 -8.85 7.90 4.48
N PHE A 5 -9.10 6.76 5.17
CA PHE A 5 -8.05 5.99 5.83
C PHE A 5 -7.09 5.35 4.82
N LEU A 6 -7.63 4.77 3.74
CA LEU A 6 -6.82 4.16 2.69
C LEU A 6 -6.00 5.21 1.92
N ASP A 7 -6.60 6.36 1.61
CA ASP A 7 -5.90 7.48 0.97
C ASP A 7 -4.76 8.01 1.85
N GLN A 8 -4.98 8.10 3.16
CA GLN A 8 -3.93 8.50 4.10
C GLN A 8 -2.83 7.43 4.21
N ALA A 9 -3.19 6.15 4.24
CA ALA A 9 -2.22 5.06 4.28
C ALA A 9 -1.33 5.02 3.03
N ASP A 10 -1.92 5.22 1.86
CA ASP A 10 -1.19 5.29 0.58
C ASP A 10 -0.21 6.46 0.55
N ARG A 11 -0.63 7.65 0.99
CA ARG A 11 0.25 8.83 1.09
C ARG A 11 1.43 8.61 2.02
N VAL A 12 1.19 8.00 3.19
CA VAL A 12 2.26 7.69 4.15
C VAL A 12 3.23 6.67 3.54
N LEU A 13 2.70 5.63 2.91
CA LEU A 13 3.53 4.59 2.30
C LEU A 13 4.40 5.13 1.16
N LEU A 14 3.84 5.98 0.30
CA LEU A 14 4.57 6.68 -0.76
C LEU A 14 5.70 7.55 -0.20
N ALA A 15 5.41 8.38 0.81
CA ALA A 15 6.42 9.23 1.44
C ALA A 15 7.59 8.41 2.01
N ARG A 16 7.31 7.25 2.63
CA ARG A 16 8.34 6.36 3.15
C ARG A 16 9.20 5.70 2.07
N VAL A 17 8.60 5.32 0.94
CA VAL A 17 9.34 4.79 -0.20
C VAL A 17 10.23 5.85 -0.82
N GLU A 18 9.74 7.09 -0.96
CA GLU A 18 10.54 8.21 -1.46
C GLU A 18 11.72 8.52 -0.53
N GLU A 19 11.51 8.51 0.78
CA GLU A 19 12.59 8.66 1.79
C GLU A 19 13.65 7.56 1.64
N ALA A 20 13.23 6.29 1.53
CA ALA A 20 14.15 5.16 1.38
C ALA A 20 14.92 5.20 0.05
N ALA A 21 14.24 5.57 -1.04
CA ALA A 21 14.86 5.76 -2.35
C ALA A 21 15.89 6.91 -2.33
N ALA A 22 15.59 8.01 -1.64
CA ALA A 22 16.53 9.12 -1.44
C ALA A 22 17.75 8.72 -0.60
N ALA A 23 17.59 7.77 0.32
CA ALA A 23 18.69 7.17 1.06
C ALA A 23 19.51 6.14 0.25
N GLY A 24 19.07 5.81 -0.98
CA GLY A 24 19.71 4.80 -1.82
C GLY A 24 19.45 3.37 -1.37
N GLU A 25 18.42 3.16 -0.54
CA GLU A 25 18.02 1.85 -0.04
C GLU A 25 16.95 1.24 -0.96
N ASP A 26 17.16 -0.02 -1.34
CA ASP A 26 16.14 -0.78 -2.06
C ASP A 26 15.05 -1.18 -1.06
N SER A 27 13.94 -0.45 -1.08
CA SER A 27 12.97 -0.53 -0.01
C SER A 27 12.01 -1.69 -0.22
N PRO A 28 11.89 -2.63 0.74
CA PRO A 28 10.86 -3.67 0.70
C PRO A 28 9.42 -3.10 0.73
N LEU A 29 9.28 -1.80 1.03
CA LEU A 29 8.03 -1.04 0.92
C LEU A 29 7.56 -0.83 -0.52
N GLN A 30 8.42 -0.96 -1.54
CA GLN A 30 8.02 -0.82 -2.95
C GLN A 30 6.96 -1.87 -3.36
N ASN A 31 7.11 -3.11 -2.87
CA ASN A 31 6.14 -4.18 -3.10
C ASN A 31 4.79 -3.86 -2.46
N MET A 32 4.79 -3.23 -1.27
CA MET A 32 3.57 -2.76 -0.63
C MET A 32 2.90 -1.64 -1.40
N VAL A 33 3.64 -0.70 -1.99
CA VAL A 33 3.07 0.40 -2.78
C VAL A 33 2.28 -0.15 -3.96
N ALA A 34 2.84 -1.13 -4.67
CA ALA A 34 2.13 -1.78 -5.78
C ALA A 34 0.83 -2.45 -5.32
N SER A 35 0.85 -3.17 -4.18
CA SER A 35 -0.35 -3.83 -3.64
C SER A 35 -1.39 -2.84 -3.07
N MET A 36 -0.95 -1.75 -2.42
CA MET A 36 -1.84 -0.69 -1.94
C MET A 36 -2.55 0.01 -3.09
N ALA A 37 -1.84 0.31 -4.19
CA ALA A 37 -2.42 0.90 -5.38
C ALA A 37 -3.49 0.00 -6.04
N VAL A 38 -3.26 -1.32 -6.06
CA VAL A 38 -4.27 -2.29 -6.52
C VAL A 38 -5.48 -2.30 -5.60
N ALA A 39 -5.28 -2.26 -4.28
CA ALA A 39 -6.36 -2.23 -3.31
C ALA A 39 -7.26 -1.00 -3.48
N LEU A 40 -6.66 0.18 -3.60
CA LEU A 40 -7.36 1.44 -3.82
C LEU A 40 -8.16 1.44 -5.12
N ARG A 41 -7.53 1.00 -6.22
CA ARG A 41 -8.18 0.96 -7.54
C ARG A 41 -9.39 0.04 -7.55
N THR A 42 -9.26 -1.16 -7.00
CA THR A 42 -10.32 -2.17 -7.00
C THR A 42 -11.45 -1.80 -6.04
N ALA A 43 -11.13 -1.20 -4.89
CA ALA A 43 -12.13 -0.63 -3.99
C ALA A 43 -12.96 0.48 -4.68
N ALA A 44 -12.31 1.38 -5.44
CA ALA A 44 -12.99 2.43 -6.20
C ALA A 44 -13.89 1.87 -7.33
N GLN A 45 -13.58 0.67 -7.84
CA GLN A 45 -14.39 -0.04 -8.84
C GLN A 45 -15.50 -0.92 -8.22
N GLY A 46 -15.57 -1.00 -6.88
CA GLY A 46 -16.52 -1.84 -6.16
C GLY A 46 -16.11 -3.30 -6.03
N ASP A 47 -14.91 -3.69 -6.48
CA ASP A 47 -14.36 -5.03 -6.29
C ASP A 47 -13.66 -5.13 -4.94
N LEU A 48 -14.47 -5.36 -3.90
CA LEU A 48 -14.00 -5.44 -2.52
C LEU A 48 -13.21 -6.72 -2.24
N GLY A 49 -13.37 -7.78 -3.03
CA GLY A 49 -12.66 -9.05 -2.84
C GLY A 49 -11.18 -8.92 -3.18
N VAL A 50 -10.88 -8.29 -4.32
CA VAL A 50 -9.49 -8.01 -4.73
C VAL A 50 -8.88 -6.94 -3.82
N ALA A 51 -9.66 -5.94 -3.40
CA ALA A 51 -9.19 -4.92 -2.48
C ALA A 51 -8.75 -5.52 -1.13
N ALA A 52 -9.58 -6.37 -0.53
CA ALA A 52 -9.27 -7.04 0.73
C ALA A 52 -8.04 -7.97 0.62
N THR A 53 -7.93 -8.72 -0.48
CA THR A 53 -6.79 -9.60 -0.73
C THR A 53 -5.48 -8.81 -0.84
N SER A 54 -5.52 -7.68 -1.55
CA SER A 54 -4.36 -6.81 -1.75
C SER A 54 -3.92 -6.14 -0.43
N LEU A 55 -4.88 -5.71 0.39
CA LEU A 55 -4.60 -5.21 1.75
C LEU A 55 -4.02 -6.30 2.66
N GLY A 56 -4.53 -7.53 2.60
CA GLY A 56 -3.98 -8.66 3.35
C GLY A 56 -2.54 -9.00 2.94
N HIS A 57 -2.19 -8.78 1.68
CA HIS A 57 -0.80 -8.91 1.23
C HIS A 57 0.10 -7.82 1.83
N CYS A 58 -0.37 -6.55 1.85
CA CYS A 58 0.33 -5.47 2.53
C CYS A 58 0.54 -5.76 4.02
N GLU A 59 -0.49 -6.28 4.71
CA GLU A 59 -0.40 -6.67 6.12
C GLU A 59 0.64 -7.79 6.33
N THR A 60 0.63 -8.81 5.47
CA THR A 60 1.60 -9.91 5.52
C THR A 60 3.01 -9.37 5.35
N LEU A 61 3.26 -8.54 4.33
CA LEU A 61 4.57 -7.93 4.13
C LEU A 61 4.99 -7.09 5.34
N ALA A 62 4.06 -6.40 6.01
CA ALA A 62 4.35 -5.54 7.15
C ALA A 62 4.76 -6.32 8.40
N GLN A 63 4.38 -7.58 8.51
CA GLN A 63 4.85 -8.48 9.56
C GLN A 63 6.31 -8.93 9.35
N TYR A 64 6.84 -8.79 8.14
CA TYR A 64 8.20 -9.20 7.78
C TYR A 64 9.18 -8.03 7.58
N LEU A 65 8.74 -6.80 7.84
CA LEU A 65 9.57 -5.59 7.92
C LEU A 65 10.06 -5.35 9.34
#